data_AF-A0A2G6CIA6-F1
#
_entry.id   AF-A0A2G6CIA6-F1
#
_cell.length_a   1.000
_cell.length_b   1.000
_cell.length_c   1.000
_cell.angle_alpha   90.00
_cell.angle_beta   90.00
_cell.angle_gamma   90.00
#
_symmetry.space_group_name_H-M   'P 1'
#
loop_
_entity.id
_entity.type
_entity.pdbx_description
1 polymer ?
#
loop_
_entity_poly.entity_id
_entity_poly.type
_entity_poly.pdbx_seq_one_letter_code
_entity_poly.pdbx_strand_id
1 'polypeptide(L)'
;MTRTRFSFRSFFLPVLWVLFALPGWAGPKPVVVVELFTSQGCSSCPPSDALIAELAEREDVLALALHVDYWDYIGWADTFARPEHTARQRAYAHLAGGGPIYTPQIVVSGVDVFAGGRPMKLAELIERHRGGMGAVALRVLRDAGGWTADVVPGEALPEGEYHIELVEFVPRAEVEILHGENAGRVVTYANIVMARRVLRLWDGQGTVRVSLPGSQAEGLALVVQAAGPGRVLAAARLR
;
A
#
# COMPACT_ATOMS: atom_id res chain seq x y z
N MET A 1 73.79 27.99 -48.03
CA MET A 1 73.37 27.22 -46.82
C MET A 1 72.36 28.05 -46.04
N THR A 2 71.08 27.91 -46.35
CA THR A 2 69.97 28.64 -45.72
C THR A 2 69.19 27.66 -44.84
N ARG A 3 69.26 27.84 -43.51
CA ARG A 3 68.54 27.04 -42.53
C ARG A 3 67.14 27.61 -42.31
N THR A 4 66.12 26.95 -42.83
CA THR A 4 64.70 27.21 -42.54
C THR A 4 64.35 26.66 -41.16
N ARG A 5 63.88 27.52 -40.24
CA ARG A 5 63.36 27.13 -38.93
C ARG A 5 61.87 26.84 -39.05
N PHE A 6 61.44 25.61 -38.79
CA PHE A 6 60.03 25.24 -38.65
C PHE A 6 59.58 25.53 -37.20
N SER A 7 58.57 26.37 -37.05
CA SER A 7 57.91 26.65 -35.77
C SER A 7 56.67 25.75 -35.66
N PHE A 8 56.67 24.83 -34.69
CA PHE A 8 55.51 24.04 -34.31
C PHE A 8 54.60 24.89 -33.41
N ARG A 9 53.41 25.27 -33.91
CA ARG A 9 52.34 25.85 -33.10
C ARG A 9 51.45 24.72 -32.58
N SER A 10 51.54 24.44 -31.28
CA SER A 10 50.62 23.54 -30.59
C SER A 10 49.23 24.17 -30.50
N PHE A 11 48.25 23.58 -31.19
CA PHE A 11 46.84 23.91 -31.03
C PHE A 11 46.29 23.15 -29.81
N PHE A 12 46.02 23.86 -28.72
CA PHE A 12 45.21 23.34 -27.61
C PHE A 12 43.73 23.40 -28.02
N LEU A 13 43.12 22.24 -28.33
CA LEU A 13 41.67 22.13 -28.43
C LEU A 13 41.08 22.04 -27.01
N PRO A 14 40.15 22.92 -26.61
CA PRO A 14 39.45 22.78 -25.34
C PRO A 14 38.48 21.60 -25.43
N VAL A 15 38.70 20.57 -24.60
CA VAL A 15 37.75 19.46 -24.43
C VAL A 15 36.59 19.98 -23.60
N LEU A 16 35.48 20.30 -24.28
CA LEU A 16 34.23 20.71 -23.65
C LEU A 16 33.56 19.48 -23.03
N TRP A 17 33.70 19.33 -21.70
CA TRP A 17 32.97 18.32 -20.94
C TRP A 17 31.49 18.71 -20.87
N VAL A 18 30.70 18.20 -21.82
CA VAL A 18 29.24 18.24 -21.72
C VAL A 18 28.82 17.25 -20.64
N LEU A 19 28.54 17.76 -19.44
CA LEU A 19 27.83 17.03 -18.40
C LEU A 19 26.42 16.74 -18.91
N PHE A 20 26.22 15.56 -19.51
CA PHE A 20 24.90 14.99 -19.69
C PHE A 20 24.33 14.69 -18.30
N ALA A 21 23.51 15.59 -17.78
CA ALA A 21 22.61 15.27 -16.69
C ALA A 21 21.67 14.17 -17.21
N LEU A 22 21.92 12.92 -16.80
CA LEU A 22 20.97 11.85 -17.00
C LEU A 22 19.66 12.30 -16.35
N PRO A 23 18.50 12.23 -17.03
CA PRO A 23 17.23 12.55 -16.41
C PRO A 23 17.11 11.73 -15.13
N GLY A 24 17.00 12.39 -13.98
CA GLY A 24 16.77 11.73 -12.72
C GLY A 24 15.42 11.02 -12.79
N TRP A 25 15.41 9.70 -12.65
CA TRP A 25 14.18 8.93 -12.59
C TRP A 25 13.51 9.22 -11.25
N ALA A 26 12.55 10.13 -11.24
CA ALA A 26 11.60 10.20 -10.14
C ALA A 26 10.68 8.97 -10.25
N GLY A 27 11.03 7.90 -9.54
CA GLY A 27 10.15 6.75 -9.38
C GLY A 27 8.79 7.19 -8.78
N PRO A 28 7.74 6.38 -8.93
CA PRO A 28 6.44 6.67 -8.32
C PRO A 28 6.61 6.97 -6.82
N LYS A 29 5.84 7.94 -6.32
CA LYS A 29 5.91 8.35 -4.90
C LYS A 29 5.63 7.14 -4.00
N PRO A 30 6.36 7.00 -2.88
CA PRO A 30 6.11 5.93 -1.92
C PRO A 30 4.67 6.01 -1.38
N VAL A 31 3.96 4.89 -1.40
CA VAL A 31 2.57 4.77 -0.93
C VAL A 31 2.55 3.97 0.37
N VAL A 32 2.21 4.62 1.47
CA VAL A 32 2.08 3.95 2.78
C VAL A 32 0.74 3.23 2.85
N VAL A 33 0.75 1.94 3.21
CA VAL A 33 -0.49 1.19 3.41
C VAL A 33 -1.00 1.40 4.82
N VAL A 34 -2.28 1.75 4.94
CA VAL A 34 -2.99 1.88 6.22
C VAL A 34 -4.21 0.98 6.16
N GLU A 35 -4.26 -0.02 7.03
CA GLU A 35 -5.39 -0.95 7.14
C GLU A 35 -6.18 -0.64 8.42
N LEU A 36 -7.46 -0.32 8.28
CA LEU A 36 -8.40 -0.20 9.38
C LEU A 36 -9.25 -1.46 9.45
N PHE A 37 -9.22 -2.15 10.59
CA PHE A 37 -10.18 -3.18 10.95
C PHE A 37 -11.35 -2.54 11.69
N THR A 38 -12.54 -2.62 11.10
CA THR A 38 -13.77 -1.90 11.50
C THR A 38 -15.00 -2.81 11.40
N SER A 39 -16.14 -2.32 11.86
CA SER A 39 -17.45 -2.94 11.63
C SER A 39 -18.57 -1.91 11.76
N GLN A 40 -19.61 -2.03 10.95
CA GLN A 40 -20.86 -1.27 11.07
C GLN A 40 -21.53 -1.48 12.44
N GLY A 41 -21.36 -2.65 13.04
CA GLY A 41 -21.87 -2.94 14.39
C GLY A 41 -21.08 -2.24 15.51
N CYS A 42 -19.81 -1.89 15.27
CA CYS A 42 -18.93 -1.32 16.29
C CYS A 42 -19.24 0.17 16.52
N SER A 43 -19.80 0.53 17.67
CA SER A 43 -20.18 1.91 18.00
C SER A 43 -19.02 2.91 18.10
N SER A 44 -17.82 2.42 18.40
CA SER A 44 -16.59 3.22 18.52
C SER A 44 -15.83 3.40 17.21
N CYS A 45 -16.25 2.72 16.13
CA CYS A 45 -15.58 2.71 14.85
C CYS A 45 -15.78 3.95 13.96
N PRO A 46 -16.95 4.63 13.94
CA PRO A 46 -17.23 5.72 12.98
C PRO A 46 -16.17 6.85 12.91
N PRO A 47 -15.54 7.30 14.02
CA PRO A 47 -14.46 8.28 13.94
C PRO A 47 -13.22 7.79 13.16
N SER A 48 -12.92 6.49 13.22
CA SER A 48 -11.81 5.90 12.46
C SER A 48 -12.19 5.67 11.00
N ASP A 49 -13.45 5.32 10.72
CA ASP A 49 -13.97 5.20 9.34
C ASP A 49 -13.90 6.54 8.61
N ALA A 50 -14.30 7.63 9.28
CA ALA A 50 -14.19 8.99 8.74
C ALA A 50 -12.73 9.36 8.42
N LEU A 51 -11.80 9.03 9.31
CA LEU A 51 -10.37 9.26 9.09
C LEU A 51 -9.83 8.47 7.88
N ILE A 52 -10.29 7.24 7.66
CA ILE A 52 -9.93 6.46 6.46
C ILE A 52 -10.53 7.08 5.20
N ALA A 53 -11.74 7.61 5.25
CA ALA A 53 -12.34 8.33 4.13
C ALA A 53 -11.54 9.59 3.75
N GLU A 54 -11.02 10.33 4.73
CA GLU A 54 -10.13 11.46 4.47
C GLU A 54 -8.78 11.00 3.87
N LEU A 55 -8.20 9.92 4.40
CA LEU A 55 -6.93 9.38 3.88
C LEU A 55 -7.07 8.74 2.50
N ALA A 56 -8.26 8.27 2.11
CA ALA A 56 -8.52 7.65 0.81
C ALA A 56 -8.34 8.63 -0.38
N GLU A 57 -8.43 9.94 -0.11
CA GLU A 57 -8.19 11.01 -1.09
C GLU A 57 -6.71 11.31 -1.30
N ARG A 58 -5.82 10.79 -0.45
CA ARG A 58 -4.37 10.99 -0.57
C ARG A 58 -3.76 10.03 -1.59
N GLU A 59 -2.83 10.53 -2.38
CA GLU A 59 -2.09 9.69 -3.35
C GLU A 59 -0.91 8.94 -2.73
N ASP A 60 -0.40 9.41 -1.60
CA ASP A 60 0.74 8.85 -0.89
C ASP A 60 0.35 7.84 0.20
N VAL A 61 -0.95 7.55 0.32
CA VAL A 61 -1.50 6.60 1.29
C VAL A 61 -2.51 5.69 0.59
N LEU A 62 -2.34 4.38 0.74
CA LEU A 62 -3.36 3.38 0.41
C LEU A 62 -4.11 3.05 1.70
N ALA A 63 -5.14 3.83 2.00
CA ALA A 63 -6.03 3.60 3.13
C ALA A 63 -7.07 2.54 2.75
N LEU A 64 -7.20 1.47 3.54
CA LEU A 64 -8.06 0.33 3.28
C LEU A 64 -8.94 0.05 4.50
N ALA A 65 -10.25 -0.12 4.29
CA ALA A 65 -11.19 -0.53 5.33
C ALA A 65 -11.48 -2.03 5.20
N LEU A 66 -11.16 -2.79 6.24
CA LEU A 66 -11.38 -4.24 6.34
C LEU A 66 -12.47 -4.48 7.39
N HIS A 67 -13.65 -4.83 6.93
CA HIS A 67 -14.80 -5.08 7.80
C HIS A 67 -14.73 -6.49 8.38
N VAL A 68 -14.68 -6.59 9.71
CA VAL A 68 -14.59 -7.86 10.45
C VAL A 68 -15.98 -8.42 10.76
N ASP A 69 -16.10 -9.75 10.83
CA ASP A 69 -17.36 -10.48 10.96
C ASP A 69 -17.80 -10.77 12.41
N TYR A 70 -16.91 -10.59 13.39
CA TYR A 70 -17.20 -10.98 14.77
C TYR A 70 -18.11 -10.01 15.53
N TRP A 71 -18.65 -8.99 14.87
CA TRP A 71 -19.68 -8.09 15.43
C TRP A 71 -21.09 -8.44 14.97
N ASP A 72 -21.30 -9.34 14.02
CA ASP A 72 -22.64 -9.56 13.47
C ASP A 72 -23.66 -10.09 14.50
N TYR A 73 -23.17 -10.61 15.64
CA TYR A 73 -23.99 -11.08 16.75
C TYR A 73 -24.81 -9.98 17.46
N ILE A 74 -24.47 -8.69 17.31
CA ILE A 74 -25.18 -7.58 17.98
C ILE A 74 -26.43 -7.08 17.21
N GLY A 75 -26.96 -7.89 16.29
CA GLY A 75 -28.26 -7.65 15.64
C GLY A 75 -28.21 -6.77 14.39
N TRP A 76 -27.02 -6.38 13.96
CA TRP A 76 -26.77 -5.78 12.64
C TRP A 76 -25.60 -6.51 11.98
N ALA A 77 -25.89 -7.25 10.90
CA ALA A 77 -24.87 -7.92 10.12
C ALA A 77 -24.23 -6.91 9.16
N ASP A 78 -22.91 -6.75 9.25
CA ASP A 78 -22.17 -5.81 8.42
C ASP A 78 -22.12 -6.32 6.96
N THR A 79 -22.64 -5.50 6.04
CA THR A 79 -22.75 -5.85 4.61
C THR A 79 -21.40 -6.08 3.92
N PHE A 80 -20.32 -5.54 4.49
CA PHE A 80 -18.96 -5.68 3.99
C PHE A 80 -18.11 -6.65 4.79
N ALA A 81 -18.62 -7.19 5.90
CA ALA A 81 -17.86 -8.10 6.76
C ALA A 81 -17.43 -9.36 6.01
N ARG A 82 -16.20 -9.81 6.27
CA ARG A 82 -15.62 -11.03 5.69
C ARG A 82 -14.78 -11.77 6.75
N PRO A 83 -14.91 -13.11 6.88
CA PRO A 83 -14.09 -13.88 7.81
C PRO A 83 -12.59 -13.77 7.51
N GLU A 84 -12.21 -13.54 6.24
CA GLU A 84 -10.83 -13.34 5.81
C GLU A 84 -10.21 -12.08 6.43
N HIS A 85 -11.00 -11.02 6.66
CA HIS A 85 -10.54 -9.81 7.33
C HIS A 85 -10.26 -10.08 8.81
N THR A 86 -11.15 -10.79 9.48
CA THR A 86 -10.94 -11.25 10.86
C THR A 86 -9.70 -12.14 10.97
N ALA A 87 -9.51 -13.08 10.03
CA ALA A 87 -8.33 -13.93 9.98
C ALA A 87 -7.04 -13.12 9.81
N ARG A 88 -7.04 -12.12 8.90
CA ARG A 88 -5.91 -11.20 8.73
C ARG A 88 -5.60 -10.41 10.00
N GLN A 89 -6.64 -9.94 10.70
CA GLN A 89 -6.47 -9.25 11.97
C GLN A 89 -5.83 -10.14 13.05
N ARG A 90 -6.29 -11.39 13.16
CA ARG A 90 -5.70 -12.39 14.08
C ARG A 90 -4.25 -12.69 13.73
N ALA A 91 -3.91 -12.73 12.45
CA ALA A 91 -2.53 -12.94 12.01
C ALA A 91 -1.62 -11.77 12.45
N TYR A 92 -2.07 -10.52 12.34
CA TYR A 92 -1.36 -9.39 12.93
C TYR A 92 -1.21 -9.50 14.45
N ALA A 93 -2.28 -9.87 15.15
CA ALA A 93 -2.23 -10.07 16.59
C ALA A 93 -1.24 -11.16 17.00
N HIS A 94 -1.15 -12.25 16.22
CA HIS A 94 -0.18 -13.33 16.42
C HIS A 94 1.26 -12.84 16.25
N LEU A 95 1.55 -12.10 15.17
CA LEU A 95 2.86 -11.49 14.93
C LEU A 95 3.25 -10.47 16.02
N ALA A 96 2.26 -9.80 16.61
CA ALA A 96 2.45 -8.86 17.72
C ALA A 96 2.54 -9.53 19.11
N GLY A 97 2.65 -10.86 19.19
CA GLY A 97 2.83 -11.61 20.43
C GLY A 97 1.56 -12.25 21.01
N GLY A 98 0.48 -12.37 20.23
CA GLY A 98 -0.71 -13.16 20.58
C GLY A 98 -1.78 -12.45 21.42
N GLY A 99 -1.92 -11.12 21.26
CA GLY A 99 -2.95 -10.34 21.96
C GLY A 99 -4.38 -10.54 21.42
N PRO A 100 -5.41 -10.04 22.13
CA PRO A 100 -6.78 -10.04 21.61
C PRO A 100 -6.92 -9.09 20.40
N ILE A 101 -7.83 -9.44 19.48
CA ILE A 101 -8.28 -8.53 18.42
C ILE A 101 -9.37 -7.60 18.93
N TYR A 102 -9.47 -6.41 18.34
CA TYR A 102 -10.42 -5.37 18.74
C TYR A 102 -10.73 -4.44 17.56
N THR A 103 -11.82 -3.69 17.62
CA THR A 103 -12.09 -2.60 16.67
C THR A 103 -12.42 -1.29 17.40
N PRO A 104 -12.12 -0.14 16.80
CA PRO A 104 -11.32 0.02 15.60
C PRO A 104 -9.84 -0.30 15.87
N GLN A 105 -9.19 -1.03 14.96
CA GLN A 105 -7.74 -1.29 14.99
C GLN A 105 -7.12 -0.81 13.69
N ILE A 106 -5.99 -0.11 13.80
CA ILE A 106 -5.23 0.38 12.65
C ILE A 106 -3.89 -0.34 12.58
N VAL A 107 -3.50 -0.73 11.38
CA VAL A 107 -2.19 -1.27 11.04
C VAL A 107 -1.54 -0.39 9.98
N VAL A 108 -0.34 0.12 10.25
CA VAL A 108 0.43 0.96 9.31
C VAL A 108 1.62 0.16 8.78
N SER A 109 1.72 0.07 7.45
CA SER A 109 2.74 -0.68 6.71
C SER A 109 2.95 -2.12 7.18
N GLY A 110 1.90 -2.75 7.74
CA GLY A 110 1.97 -4.11 8.28
C GLY A 110 2.87 -4.29 9.51
N VAL A 111 3.28 -3.20 10.18
CA VAL A 111 4.21 -3.23 11.31
C VAL A 111 3.61 -2.62 12.56
N ASP A 112 3.12 -1.37 12.47
CA ASP A 112 2.62 -0.67 13.65
C ASP A 112 1.12 -0.92 13.83
N VAL A 113 0.76 -1.61 14.91
CA VAL A 113 -0.61 -1.95 15.27
C VAL A 113 -1.07 -1.13 16.48
N PHE A 114 -2.23 -0.48 16.40
CA PHE A 114 -2.79 0.29 17.52
C PHE A 114 -4.32 0.48 17.42
N ALA A 115 -4.93 0.84 18.54
CA ALA A 115 -6.34 1.25 18.59
C ALA A 115 -6.61 2.51 17.78
N GLY A 116 -7.71 2.51 17.03
CA GLY A 116 -8.20 3.64 16.25
C GLY A 116 -8.56 4.86 17.11
N GLY A 117 -9.05 5.93 16.45
CA GLY A 117 -9.36 7.20 17.12
C GLY A 117 -8.14 7.99 17.57
N ARG A 118 -6.96 7.73 16.99
CA ARG A 118 -5.68 8.40 17.30
C ARG A 118 -5.06 9.07 16.05
N PRO A 119 -5.67 10.13 15.50
CA PRO A 119 -5.27 10.70 14.21
C PRO A 119 -3.83 11.23 14.18
N MET A 120 -3.36 11.87 15.28
CA MET A 120 -1.98 12.35 15.36
C MET A 120 -0.96 11.20 15.31
N LYS A 121 -1.22 10.09 16.01
CA LYS A 121 -0.37 8.91 15.98
C LYS A 121 -0.35 8.29 14.58
N LEU A 122 -1.50 8.22 13.91
CA LEU A 122 -1.58 7.73 12.54
C LEU A 122 -0.76 8.61 11.58
N ALA A 123 -0.90 9.94 11.66
CA ALA A 123 -0.13 10.85 10.83
C ALA A 123 1.38 10.71 11.05
N GLU A 124 1.83 10.61 12.30
CA GLU A 124 3.23 10.38 12.65
C GLU A 124 3.77 9.07 12.05
N LEU A 125 3.00 7.98 12.16
CA LEU A 125 3.39 6.68 11.63
C LEU A 125 3.42 6.68 10.10
N ILE A 126 2.47 7.34 9.44
CA ILE A 126 2.49 7.51 7.98
C ILE A 126 3.78 8.21 7.54
N GLU A 127 4.15 9.32 8.20
CA GLU A 127 5.38 10.04 7.87
C GLU A 127 6.63 9.18 8.11
N ARG A 128 6.69 8.50 9.26
CA ARG A 128 7.80 7.61 9.62
C ARG A 128 8.02 6.51 8.58
N HIS A 129 6.95 5.88 8.11
CA HIS A 129 7.04 4.81 7.12
C HIS A 129 7.35 5.32 5.72
N ARG A 130 6.96 6.55 5.37
CA ARG A 130 7.22 7.11 4.03
C ARG A 130 8.71 7.06 3.66
N GLY A 131 9.61 7.29 4.62
CA GLY A 131 11.07 7.22 4.39
C GLY A 131 11.64 5.81 4.21
N GLY A 132 10.92 4.77 4.66
CA GLY A 132 11.30 3.37 4.49
C GLY A 132 10.68 2.68 3.26
N MET A 133 9.74 3.34 2.61
CA MET A 133 9.12 2.89 1.37
C MET A 133 10.08 3.18 0.19
N GLY A 134 10.42 2.14 -0.58
CA GLY A 134 11.41 2.26 -1.68
C GLY A 134 12.40 1.09 -1.76
N ALA A 135 12.37 0.19 -0.78
CA ALA A 135 13.13 -1.07 -0.82
C ALA A 135 12.67 -2.00 -1.96
N VAL A 136 11.47 -1.79 -2.49
CA VAL A 136 10.94 -2.44 -3.70
C VAL A 136 10.35 -1.36 -4.59
N ALA A 137 10.72 -1.36 -5.87
CA ALA A 137 10.09 -0.51 -6.87
C ALA A 137 8.98 -1.30 -7.59
N LEU A 138 7.81 -0.67 -7.71
CA LEU A 138 6.68 -1.18 -8.48
C LEU A 138 6.52 -0.35 -9.75
N ARG A 139 6.54 -1.02 -10.90
CA ARG A 139 6.21 -0.42 -12.19
C ARG A 139 4.98 -1.11 -12.73
N VAL A 140 3.84 -0.43 -12.64
CA VAL A 140 2.57 -0.94 -13.15
C VAL A 140 2.35 -0.39 -14.55
N LEU A 141 2.01 -1.29 -15.47
CA LEU A 141 1.71 -1.00 -16.87
C LEU A 141 0.30 -1.48 -17.20
N ARG A 142 -0.43 -0.70 -17.99
CA ARG A 142 -1.72 -1.10 -18.56
C ARG A 142 -1.62 -1.11 -20.07
N ASP A 143 -1.99 -2.21 -20.69
CA ASP A 143 -2.08 -2.35 -22.14
C ASP A 143 -3.40 -3.03 -22.54
N ALA A 144 -3.52 -3.40 -23.82
CA ALA A 144 -4.71 -4.06 -24.37
C ALA A 144 -4.99 -5.44 -23.73
N GLY A 145 -3.97 -6.10 -23.18
CA GLY A 145 -4.08 -7.38 -22.48
C GLY A 145 -4.39 -7.26 -20.99
N GLY A 146 -4.44 -6.03 -20.45
CA GLY A 146 -4.80 -5.76 -19.06
C GLY A 146 -3.65 -5.12 -18.27
N TRP A 147 -3.59 -5.42 -16.98
CA TRP A 147 -2.60 -4.87 -16.07
C TRP A 147 -1.42 -5.83 -15.90
N THR A 148 -0.20 -5.31 -15.99
CA THR A 148 1.03 -6.01 -15.61
C THR A 148 1.82 -5.17 -14.61
N ALA A 149 2.61 -5.82 -13.77
CA ALA A 149 3.52 -5.12 -12.87
C ALA A 149 4.89 -5.78 -12.85
N ASP A 150 5.93 -4.96 -12.97
CA ASP A 150 7.30 -5.34 -12.67
C ASP A 150 7.60 -4.97 -11.20
N VAL A 151 8.00 -5.99 -10.43
CA VAL A 151 8.44 -5.87 -9.05
C VAL A 151 9.96 -5.99 -9.04
N VAL A 152 10.63 -4.90 -8.70
CA VAL A 152 12.08 -4.77 -8.76
C VAL A 152 12.63 -4.62 -7.34
N PRO A 153 13.51 -5.52 -6.88
CA PRO A 153 14.14 -5.38 -5.57
C PRO A 153 15.09 -4.19 -5.55
N GLY A 154 15.16 -3.50 -4.41
CA GLY A 154 16.24 -2.58 -4.10
C GLY A 154 17.53 -3.31 -3.74
N GLU A 155 18.59 -2.55 -3.42
CA GLU A 155 19.95 -3.10 -3.24
C GLU A 155 20.08 -4.11 -2.08
N ALA A 156 19.22 -4.04 -1.06
CA ALA A 156 19.29 -4.94 0.10
C ALA A 156 17.91 -5.20 0.71
N LEU A 157 17.23 -6.25 0.24
CA LEU A 157 16.09 -6.83 0.94
C LEU A 157 16.55 -7.93 1.90
N PRO A 158 15.99 -8.01 3.12
CA PRO A 158 16.21 -9.17 3.98
C PRO A 158 15.84 -10.46 3.26
N GLU A 159 16.54 -11.55 3.59
CA GLU A 159 16.14 -12.88 3.14
C GLU A 159 14.77 -13.22 3.73
N GLY A 160 13.87 -13.73 2.89
CA GLY A 160 12.52 -14.06 3.32
C GLY A 160 11.57 -14.29 2.14
N GLU A 161 10.34 -14.68 2.49
CA GLU A 161 9.25 -14.78 1.52
C GLU A 161 8.42 -13.50 1.52
N TYR A 162 8.11 -13.03 0.32
CA TYR A 162 7.31 -11.86 0.03
C TYR A 162 6.12 -12.26 -0.85
N HIS A 163 4.96 -11.71 -0.56
CA HIS A 163 3.74 -11.91 -1.32
C HIS A 163 3.48 -10.67 -2.16
N ILE A 164 3.27 -10.89 -3.46
CA ILE A 164 2.77 -9.87 -4.38
C ILE A 164 1.27 -10.07 -4.45
N GLU A 165 0.52 -9.15 -3.87
CA GLU A 165 -0.91 -9.28 -3.62
C GLU A 165 -1.71 -8.27 -4.44
N LEU A 166 -2.85 -8.70 -4.94
CA LEU A 166 -3.87 -7.83 -5.51
C LEU A 166 -5.01 -7.65 -4.50
N VAL A 167 -5.29 -6.39 -4.20
CA VAL A 167 -6.38 -5.94 -3.34
C VAL A 167 -7.46 -5.34 -4.22
N GLU A 168 -8.68 -5.83 -4.05
CA GLU A 168 -9.88 -5.32 -4.72
C GLU A 168 -10.76 -4.65 -3.68
N PHE A 169 -11.22 -3.44 -4.00
CA PHE A 169 -12.00 -2.65 -3.05
C PHE A 169 -13.07 -1.81 -3.74
N VAL A 170 -14.13 -1.50 -2.99
CA VAL A 170 -15.13 -0.48 -3.36
C VAL A 170 -14.62 0.88 -2.87
N PRO A 171 -14.37 1.85 -3.77
CA PRO A 171 -13.81 3.15 -3.40
C PRO A 171 -14.66 3.91 -2.39
N ARG A 172 -15.98 3.81 -2.48
CA ARG A 172 -16.91 4.51 -1.60
C ARG A 172 -18.25 3.80 -1.55
N ALA A 173 -18.83 3.67 -0.35
CA ALA A 173 -20.22 3.29 -0.19
C ALA A 173 -20.83 4.02 1.00
N GLU A 174 -22.14 4.27 0.94
CA GLU A 174 -22.91 4.82 2.04
C GLU A 174 -23.86 3.74 2.57
N VAL A 175 -23.92 3.60 3.89
CA VAL A 175 -24.76 2.61 4.55
C VAL A 175 -25.62 3.30 5.60
N GLU A 176 -26.93 3.14 5.46
CA GLU A 176 -27.89 3.43 6.52
C GLU A 176 -27.97 2.24 7.47
N ILE A 177 -27.55 2.44 8.72
CA ILE A 177 -27.53 1.40 9.74
C ILE A 177 -28.87 1.42 10.47
N LEU A 178 -29.65 0.35 10.35
CA LEU A 178 -31.04 0.32 10.85
C LEU A 178 -31.17 -0.28 12.26
N HIS A 179 -30.20 -1.10 12.70
CA HIS A 179 -30.26 -1.82 13.97
C HIS A 179 -28.88 -1.81 14.68
N GLY A 180 -28.85 -2.30 15.92
CA GLY A 180 -27.63 -2.35 16.74
C GLY A 180 -27.25 -1.00 17.34
N GLU A 181 -26.04 -0.90 17.86
CA GLU A 181 -25.58 0.28 18.61
C GLU A 181 -25.44 1.55 17.74
N ASN A 182 -25.31 1.37 16.42
CA ASN A 182 -25.20 2.46 15.45
C ASN A 182 -26.52 2.78 14.73
N ALA A 183 -27.66 2.24 15.18
CA ALA A 183 -28.96 2.44 14.53
C ALA A 183 -29.30 3.93 14.32
N GLY A 184 -29.86 4.23 13.15
CA GLY A 184 -30.24 5.58 12.71
C GLY A 184 -29.09 6.43 12.15
N ARG A 185 -27.87 5.88 12.08
CA ARG A 185 -26.73 6.57 11.45
C ARG A 185 -26.64 6.21 9.97
N VAL A 186 -26.25 7.21 9.19
CA VAL A 186 -25.76 7.03 7.83
C VAL A 186 -24.24 7.21 7.86
N VAL A 187 -23.50 6.19 7.46
CA VAL A 187 -22.03 6.19 7.51
C VAL A 187 -21.49 6.02 6.10
N THR A 188 -20.57 6.89 5.70
CA THR A 188 -19.78 6.71 4.48
C THR A 188 -18.53 5.90 4.82
N TYR A 189 -18.33 4.80 4.09
CA TYR A 189 -17.12 4.00 4.10
C TYR A 189 -16.32 4.25 2.81
N ALA A 190 -14.99 4.16 2.91
CA ALA A 190 -14.08 4.36 1.78
C ALA A 190 -13.08 3.21 1.67
N ASN A 191 -12.68 2.91 0.42
CA ASN A 191 -11.75 1.83 0.07
C ASN A 191 -12.04 0.52 0.83
N ILE A 192 -13.30 0.08 0.78
CA ILE A 192 -13.81 -1.13 1.43
C ILE A 192 -13.21 -2.35 0.72
N VAL A 193 -12.33 -3.09 1.41
CA VAL A 193 -11.71 -4.28 0.85
C VAL A 193 -12.77 -5.36 0.65
N MET A 194 -12.85 -5.90 -0.56
CA MET A 194 -13.75 -6.98 -0.93
C MET A 194 -13.01 -8.30 -1.12
N ALA A 195 -11.75 -8.23 -1.57
CA ALA A 195 -10.89 -9.38 -1.74
C ALA A 195 -9.42 -8.98 -1.68
N ARG A 196 -8.58 -9.91 -1.18
CA ARG A 196 -7.12 -9.83 -1.23
C ARG A 196 -6.61 -11.19 -1.67
N ARG A 197 -5.84 -11.24 -2.76
CA ARG A 197 -5.28 -12.49 -3.30
C ARG A 197 -3.78 -12.37 -3.53
N VAL A 198 -3.04 -13.42 -3.18
CA VAL A 198 -1.64 -13.56 -3.55
C VAL A 198 -1.58 -13.92 -5.04
N LEU A 199 -0.94 -13.08 -5.84
CA LEU A 199 -0.66 -13.35 -7.25
C LEU A 199 0.62 -14.17 -7.42
N ARG A 200 1.61 -13.91 -6.56
CA ARG A 200 2.93 -14.54 -6.64
C ARG A 200 3.64 -14.51 -5.29
N LEU A 201 4.27 -15.63 -4.94
CA LEU A 201 5.31 -15.71 -3.92
C LEU A 201 6.65 -15.32 -4.53
N TRP A 202 7.45 -14.56 -3.81
CA TRP A 202 8.72 -14.02 -4.26
C TRP A 202 9.74 -14.05 -3.11
N ASP A 203 10.98 -14.43 -3.41
CA ASP A 203 12.08 -14.57 -2.44
C ASP A 203 12.87 -13.25 -2.24
N GLY A 204 12.42 -12.16 -2.85
CA GLY A 204 13.12 -10.87 -2.84
C GLY A 204 14.27 -10.78 -3.83
N GLN A 205 14.53 -11.83 -4.63
CA GLN A 205 15.64 -11.90 -5.58
C GLN A 205 15.17 -11.69 -7.02
N GLY A 206 15.94 -10.91 -7.77
CA GLY A 206 15.68 -10.62 -9.18
C GLY A 206 14.38 -9.84 -9.42
N THR A 207 14.23 -9.33 -10.64
CA THR A 207 12.96 -8.70 -11.06
C THR A 207 11.95 -9.77 -11.42
N VAL A 208 10.72 -9.63 -10.92
CA VAL A 208 9.60 -10.49 -11.31
C VAL A 208 8.49 -9.69 -11.97
N ARG A 209 7.96 -10.22 -13.07
CA ARG A 209 6.76 -9.71 -13.72
C ARG A 209 5.55 -10.52 -13.27
N VAL A 210 4.45 -9.82 -12.98
CA VAL A 210 3.14 -10.43 -12.71
C VAL A 210 2.09 -9.85 -13.64
N SER A 211 1.21 -10.70 -14.14
CA SER A 211 -0.01 -10.29 -14.84
C SER A 211 -1.16 -10.31 -13.85
N LEU A 212 -1.95 -9.24 -13.83
CA LEU A 212 -3.10 -9.14 -12.95
C LEU A 212 -4.32 -9.73 -13.66
N PRO A 213 -5.14 -10.54 -12.98
CA PRO A 213 -6.38 -11.04 -13.55
C PRO A 213 -7.29 -9.88 -13.93
N GLY A 214 -8.10 -10.06 -14.97
CA GLY A 214 -9.23 -9.17 -15.23
C GLY A 214 -10.13 -9.12 -13.99
N SER A 215 -10.51 -7.91 -13.59
CA SER A 215 -11.35 -7.66 -12.43
C SER A 215 -12.44 -6.66 -12.77
N GLN A 216 -13.62 -6.86 -12.21
CA GLN A 216 -14.74 -5.92 -12.27
C GLN A 216 -14.78 -4.97 -11.06
N ALA A 217 -13.80 -5.08 -10.15
CA ALA A 217 -13.73 -4.21 -8.99
C ALA A 217 -13.47 -2.76 -9.41
N GLU A 218 -14.13 -1.83 -8.74
CA GLU A 218 -14.00 -0.39 -8.97
C GLU A 218 -12.64 0.16 -8.51
N GLY A 219 -12.04 -0.47 -7.51
CA GLY A 219 -10.73 -0.14 -6.98
C GLY A 219 -9.80 -1.35 -6.98
N LEU A 220 -8.58 -1.14 -7.48
CA LEU A 220 -7.51 -2.12 -7.48
C LEU A 220 -6.24 -1.53 -6.86
N ALA A 221 -5.53 -2.32 -6.08
CA ALA A 221 -4.20 -2.00 -5.63
C ALA A 221 -3.29 -3.23 -5.63
N LEU A 222 -2.03 -3.02 -5.95
CA LEU A 222 -0.98 -4.02 -5.80
C LEU A 222 -0.19 -3.73 -4.53
N VAL A 223 0.09 -4.75 -3.73
CA VAL A 223 0.86 -4.64 -2.48
C VAL A 223 1.96 -5.70 -2.50
N VAL A 224 3.18 -5.33 -2.16
CA VAL A 224 4.29 -6.25 -1.92
C VAL A 224 4.56 -6.27 -0.43
N GLN A 225 4.35 -7.42 0.19
CA GLN A 225 4.37 -7.57 1.66
C GLN A 225 5.18 -8.79 2.05
N ALA A 226 5.99 -8.70 3.11
CA ALA A 226 6.59 -9.89 3.70
C ALA A 226 5.49 -10.87 4.15
N ALA A 227 5.73 -12.18 4.04
CA ALA A 227 4.79 -13.18 4.50
C ALA A 227 4.49 -13.00 6.00
N GLY A 228 3.24 -13.23 6.43
CA GLY A 228 2.93 -13.21 7.87
C GLY A 228 1.56 -12.70 8.29
N PRO A 229 0.86 -11.78 7.57
CA PRO A 229 1.28 -10.58 6.83
C PRO A 229 2.27 -9.68 7.60
N GLY A 230 3.50 -9.58 7.10
CA GLY A 230 4.57 -8.76 7.69
C GLY A 230 4.65 -7.33 7.14
N ARG A 231 5.86 -6.77 7.11
CA ARG A 231 6.12 -5.42 6.62
C ARG A 231 5.70 -5.27 5.15
N VAL A 232 4.97 -4.21 4.85
CA VAL A 232 4.70 -3.76 3.47
C VAL A 232 5.94 -3.03 2.93
N LEU A 233 6.40 -3.44 1.75
CA LEU A 233 7.60 -2.90 1.09
C LEU A 233 7.28 -1.94 -0.05
N ALA A 234 6.17 -2.19 -0.74
CA ALA A 234 5.68 -1.36 -1.82
C ALA A 234 4.17 -1.51 -1.97
N ALA A 235 3.51 -0.44 -2.42
CA ALA A 235 2.12 -0.48 -2.80
C ALA A 235 1.87 0.49 -3.96
N ALA A 236 0.86 0.18 -4.78
CA ALA A 236 0.41 1.04 -5.86
C ALA A 236 -1.10 0.88 -6.05
N ARG A 237 -1.84 2.00 -6.10
CA ARG A 237 -3.22 2.01 -6.59
C ARG A 237 -3.20 1.97 -8.12
N LEU A 238 -4.04 1.15 -8.72
CA LEU A 238 -4.16 1.04 -10.17
C LEU A 238 -5.27 1.99 -10.65
N ARG A 239 -4.98 2.79 -11.68
CA ARG A 239 -5.90 3.77 -12.26
C ARG A 239 -5.84 3.75 -13.77
#